data_AF-A0A7W0VYS4-F1
#
_entry.id   AF-A0A7W0VYS4-F1
#
_cell.length_a   1.000
_cell.length_b   1.000
_cell.length_c   1.000
_cell.angle_alpha   90.00
_cell.angle_beta   90.00
_cell.angle_gamma   90.00
#
_symmetry.space_group_name_H-M   'P 1'
#
loop_
_entity.id
_entity.type
_entity.pdbx_description
1 polymer ?
#
loop_
_entity_poly.entity_id
_entity_poly.type
_entity_poly.pdbx_seq_one_letter_code
_entity_poly.pdbx_strand_id
1 'polypeptide(L)'
;TRLVDAADGKPDVDFFRSFYKRDESSGGPHMNGWINCLFPFEWNYVSKTFDHRNEFAERWHWPALDVEHADMDLYWQGAKQKALPLGLSRAPLSWRVLVPPAEYRYELLAGFVGVSQDSTSLALCAEIGWAVRAT
;
A
#
# COMPACT_ATOMS: atom_id res chain seq x y z
N THR A 1 10.48 -18.12 -4.03
CA THR A 1 10.30 -16.82 -3.34
C THR A 1 9.22 -17.03 -2.30
N ARG A 2 9.16 -16.25 -1.21
CA ARG A 2 8.19 -16.49 -0.11
C ARG A 2 6.73 -16.59 -0.58
N LEU A 3 6.37 -15.95 -1.70
CA LEU A 3 5.07 -16.06 -2.36
C LEU A 3 4.85 -17.41 -3.07
N VAL A 4 5.85 -17.90 -3.82
CA VAL A 4 5.80 -19.21 -4.50
C VAL A 4 5.74 -20.34 -3.46
N ASP A 5 6.55 -20.26 -2.41
CA ASP A 5 6.58 -21.29 -1.36
C ASP A 5 5.25 -21.35 -0.60
N ALA A 6 4.61 -20.19 -0.36
CA ALA A 6 3.28 -20.13 0.22
C ALA A 6 2.21 -20.75 -0.70
N ALA A 7 2.29 -20.53 -2.02
CA ALA A 7 1.40 -21.15 -3.00
C ALA A 7 1.53 -22.68 -3.04
N ASP A 8 2.74 -23.19 -2.80
CA ASP A 8 3.03 -24.63 -2.65
C ASP A 8 2.68 -25.19 -1.26
N GLY A 9 1.98 -24.42 -0.42
CA GLY A 9 1.53 -24.86 0.91
C GLY A 9 2.62 -24.81 1.99
N LYS A 10 3.71 -24.07 1.77
CA LYS A 10 4.82 -23.88 2.72
C LYS A 10 4.97 -22.40 3.10
N PRO A 11 3.95 -21.78 3.73
CA PRO A 11 4.01 -20.36 4.05
C PRO A 11 5.03 -20.08 5.16
N ASP A 12 5.81 -19.01 4.98
CA ASP A 12 6.57 -18.37 6.05
C ASP A 12 5.61 -17.54 6.91
N VAL A 13 5.00 -18.18 7.91
CA VAL A 13 3.93 -17.59 8.73
C VAL A 13 4.37 -16.30 9.41
N ASP A 14 5.60 -16.27 9.94
CA ASP A 14 6.14 -15.11 10.66
C ASP A 14 6.34 -13.91 9.72
N PHE A 15 6.77 -14.18 8.48
CA PHE A 15 6.80 -13.16 7.45
C PHE A 15 5.42 -12.59 7.12
N PHE A 16 4.42 -13.44 6.86
CA PHE A 16 3.11 -12.96 6.45
C PHE A 16 2.38 -12.23 7.59
N ARG A 17 2.59 -12.66 8.84
CA ARG A 17 2.11 -11.94 10.04
C ARG A 17 2.77 -10.56 10.17
N SER A 18 4.09 -10.48 10.03
CA SER A 18 4.77 -9.17 10.09
C SER A 18 4.42 -8.26 8.91
N PHE A 19 4.09 -8.83 7.74
CA PHE A 19 3.68 -8.09 6.54
C PHE A 19 2.28 -7.50 6.63
N TYR A 20 1.24 -8.33 6.87
CA TYR A 20 -0.15 -7.89 6.74
C TYR A 20 -0.81 -7.57 8.08
N LYS A 21 -0.87 -8.56 8.97
CA LYS A 21 -1.53 -8.46 10.28
C LYS A 21 -0.84 -9.38 11.29
N ARG A 22 -0.26 -8.81 12.35
CA ARG A 22 0.60 -9.54 13.31
C ARG A 22 -0.21 -10.50 14.21
N ASP A 23 -1.44 -10.11 14.57
CA ASP A 23 -2.28 -10.88 15.50
C ASP A 23 -3.48 -11.57 14.83
N GLU A 24 -3.80 -12.77 15.31
CA GLU A 24 -4.91 -13.63 14.85
C GLU A 24 -6.31 -13.14 15.27
N SER A 25 -6.40 -11.98 15.92
CA SER A 25 -7.68 -11.43 16.39
C SER A 25 -8.58 -11.06 15.21
N SER A 26 -9.59 -11.91 15.00
CA SER A 26 -10.70 -11.66 14.08
C SER A 26 -11.50 -10.41 14.49
N GLY A 27 -11.91 -9.59 13.51
CA GLY A 27 -12.89 -8.49 13.70
C GLY A 27 -12.39 -7.06 13.48
N GLY A 28 -11.09 -6.78 13.59
CA GLY A 28 -10.54 -5.44 13.33
C GLY A 28 -10.27 -5.17 11.84
N PRO A 29 -10.70 -4.02 11.26
CA PRO A 29 -10.54 -3.71 9.83
C PRO A 29 -9.15 -3.14 9.46
N HIS A 30 -8.22 -3.08 10.42
CA HIS A 30 -6.92 -2.43 10.29
C HIS A 30 -5.84 -3.43 9.89
N MET A 31 -4.98 -3.00 8.96
CA MET A 31 -3.75 -3.69 8.60
C MET A 31 -2.64 -3.07 9.44
N ASN A 32 -2.01 -3.83 10.33
CA ASN A 32 -1.02 -3.30 11.28
C ASN A 32 0.43 -3.77 10.99
N GLY A 33 0.64 -4.56 9.94
CA GLY A 33 1.98 -4.91 9.47
C GLY A 33 2.64 -3.81 8.63
N TRP A 34 3.86 -4.08 8.15
CA TRP A 34 4.62 -3.11 7.35
C TRP A 34 4.04 -2.87 5.94
N ILE A 35 3.01 -3.61 5.53
CA ILE A 35 2.28 -3.37 4.26
C ILE A 35 1.80 -1.92 4.11
N ASN A 36 1.55 -1.20 5.21
CA ASN A 36 1.17 0.21 5.21
C ASN A 36 2.18 1.13 4.51
N CYS A 37 3.47 0.78 4.50
CA CYS A 37 4.51 1.54 3.81
C CYS A 37 4.33 1.58 2.29
N LEU A 38 3.51 0.69 1.73
CA LEU A 38 3.22 0.64 0.30
C LEU A 38 2.08 1.60 -0.10
N PHE A 39 1.39 2.20 0.87
CA PHE A 39 0.21 3.04 0.64
C PHE A 39 0.38 4.42 1.27
N PRO A 40 0.98 5.40 0.58
CA PRO A 40 1.24 6.73 1.13
C PRO A 40 -0.04 7.55 1.36
N PHE A 41 -1.15 7.20 0.71
CA PHE A 41 -2.41 7.91 0.78
C PHE A 41 -3.60 6.98 1.00
N GLU A 42 -4.58 7.47 1.75
CA GLU A 42 -5.83 6.83 2.11
C GLU A 42 -7.02 7.68 1.66
N TRP A 43 -8.20 7.08 1.71
CA TRP A 43 -9.47 7.74 1.44
C TRP A 43 -9.72 8.90 2.41
N ASN A 44 -9.86 10.09 1.85
CA ASN A 44 -10.24 11.28 2.57
C ASN A 44 -11.75 11.51 2.49
N TYR A 45 -12.43 11.50 3.64
CA TYR A 45 -13.87 11.71 3.69
C TYR A 45 -14.31 13.14 3.37
N VAL A 46 -13.41 14.12 3.43
CA VAL A 46 -13.67 15.53 3.09
C VAL A 46 -13.55 15.74 1.59
N SER A 47 -12.41 15.42 0.99
CA SER A 47 -12.15 15.63 -0.45
C SER A 47 -12.74 14.53 -1.35
N LYS A 48 -13.18 13.41 -0.79
CA LYS A 48 -13.72 12.24 -1.52
C LYS A 48 -12.74 11.66 -2.53
N THR A 49 -11.45 11.68 -2.20
CA THR A 49 -10.37 11.09 -3.01
C THR A 49 -9.29 10.46 -2.11
N PHE A 50 -8.30 9.79 -2.69
CA PHE A 50 -7.17 9.19 -1.98
C PHE A 50 -6.02 10.20 -1.81
N ASP A 51 -6.23 11.23 -0.99
CA ASP A 51 -5.23 12.28 -0.70
C ASP A 51 -4.95 12.46 0.81
N HIS A 52 -5.61 11.69 1.68
CA HIS A 52 -5.31 11.70 3.10
C HIS A 52 -3.97 10.99 3.32
N ARG A 53 -2.97 11.68 3.86
CA ARG A 53 -1.65 11.07 4.09
C ARG A 53 -1.77 9.91 5.08
N ASN A 54 -1.29 8.74 4.71
CA ASN A 54 -1.21 7.60 5.61
C ASN A 54 -0.10 7.84 6.63
N GLU A 55 -0.45 8.00 7.90
CA GLU A 55 0.52 8.22 8.98
C GLU A 55 1.43 6.99 9.24
N PHE A 56 0.98 5.81 8.82
CA PHE A 56 1.71 4.54 8.96
C PHE A 56 2.67 4.28 7.80
N ALA A 57 2.59 5.05 6.71
CA ALA A 57 3.49 4.88 5.57
C ALA A 57 4.97 5.10 5.93
N GLU A 58 5.24 5.97 6.91
CA GLU A 58 6.59 6.30 7.39
C GLU A 58 6.96 5.61 8.71
N ARG A 59 6.02 4.88 9.33
CA ARG A 59 6.16 4.30 10.69
C ARG A 59 6.18 2.76 10.68
N TRP A 60 7.13 2.20 9.94
CA TRP A 60 7.30 0.73 9.83
C TRP A 60 7.77 0.04 11.13
N HIS A 61 8.35 0.81 12.06
CA HIS A 61 8.99 0.35 13.30
C HIS A 61 8.31 0.96 14.53
N TRP A 62 6.99 0.87 14.61
CA TRP A 62 6.31 1.35 15.82
C TRP A 62 6.62 0.40 17.00
N PRO A 63 7.09 0.90 18.17
CA PRO A 63 7.48 0.07 19.33
C PRO A 63 6.36 -0.83 19.83
N ALA A 64 5.12 -0.49 19.50
CA ALA A 64 3.95 -1.23 19.92
C ALA A 64 3.67 -2.48 19.08
N LEU A 65 4.54 -2.78 18.11
CA LEU A 65 4.61 -4.09 17.46
C LEU A 65 5.42 -5.10 18.30
N ASP A 66 6.27 -4.68 19.25
CA ASP A 66 7.15 -5.58 20.04
C ASP A 66 6.63 -5.94 21.43
N VAL A 67 5.45 -5.45 21.82
CA VAL A 67 4.83 -5.82 23.09
C VAL A 67 3.98 -7.06 22.90
N GLU A 68 4.34 -8.17 23.54
CA GLU A 68 3.51 -9.38 23.70
C GLU A 68 2.09 -9.08 24.26
N HIS A 69 1.84 -7.85 24.69
CA HIS A 69 0.57 -7.34 25.18
C HIS A 69 0.31 -5.94 24.61
N ALA A 70 0.26 -5.82 23.28
CA ALA A 70 -0.16 -4.58 22.65
C ALA A 70 -1.53 -4.15 23.23
N ASP A 71 -1.57 -2.99 23.90
CA ASP A 71 -2.79 -2.34 24.37
C ASP A 71 -3.89 -2.37 23.29
N MET A 72 -5.15 -2.50 23.71
CA MET A 72 -6.32 -2.52 22.82
C MET A 72 -6.35 -1.35 21.81
N ASP A 73 -5.73 -0.21 22.14
CA ASP A 73 -5.62 0.96 21.27
C ASP A 73 -4.69 0.73 20.05
N LEU A 74 -3.77 -0.23 20.11
CA LEU A 74 -2.84 -0.57 19.03
C LEU A 74 -3.49 -1.48 17.98
N TYR A 75 -4.51 -2.25 18.37
CA TYR A 75 -5.32 -3.06 17.45
C TYR A 75 -6.12 -2.21 16.45
N TRP A 76 -6.35 -0.94 16.78
CA TRP A 76 -7.06 0.01 15.95
C TRP A 76 -6.13 0.90 15.11
N GLN A 77 -4.83 0.59 15.07
CA GLN A 77 -3.82 1.32 14.30
C GLN A 77 -3.51 0.67 12.96
N GLY A 78 -3.11 1.48 12.00
CA GLY A 78 -2.89 1.09 10.61
C GLY A 78 -3.99 1.57 9.67
N ALA A 79 -3.76 1.44 8.37
CA ALA A 79 -4.77 1.75 7.38
C ALA A 79 -5.94 0.76 7.46
N LYS A 80 -7.16 1.24 7.23
CA LYS A 80 -8.31 0.34 6.98
C LYS A 80 -8.22 -0.18 5.55
N GLN A 81 -8.46 -1.46 5.32
CA GLN A 81 -8.43 -2.04 3.98
C GLN A 81 -9.32 -1.26 2.98
N LYS A 82 -10.52 -0.85 3.41
CA LYS A 82 -11.47 -0.07 2.59
C LYS A 82 -11.03 1.37 2.31
N ALA A 83 -10.04 1.88 3.04
CA ALA A 83 -9.49 3.22 2.86
C ALA A 83 -8.30 3.23 1.91
N LEU A 84 -7.81 2.08 1.46
CA LEU A 84 -6.72 2.00 0.50
C LEU A 84 -7.23 2.16 -0.95
N PRO A 85 -6.41 2.74 -1.84
CA PRO A 85 -6.69 2.74 -3.27
C PRO A 85 -6.66 1.31 -3.82
N LEU A 86 -7.55 1.01 -4.76
CA LEU A 86 -7.72 -0.33 -5.38
C LEU A 86 -6.59 -0.75 -6.33
N GLY A 87 -5.38 -0.22 -6.16
CA GLY A 87 -4.20 -0.61 -6.92
C GLY A 87 -3.60 0.49 -7.78
N LEU A 88 -4.28 1.62 -8.01
CA LEU A 88 -3.71 2.78 -8.68
C LEU A 88 -3.62 3.97 -7.71
N SER A 89 -2.39 4.39 -7.44
CA SER A 89 -2.07 5.61 -6.71
C SER A 89 -1.92 6.78 -7.68
N ARG A 90 -2.23 7.98 -7.18
CA ARG A 90 -2.04 9.23 -7.90
C ARG A 90 -1.22 10.21 -7.07
N ALA A 91 -0.37 10.99 -7.70
CA ALA A 91 0.34 12.08 -7.06
C ALA A 91 0.34 13.33 -7.96
N PRO A 92 -0.01 14.53 -7.43
CA PRO A 92 0.06 15.76 -8.20
C PRO A 92 1.51 16.14 -8.48
N LEU A 93 1.79 16.63 -9.69
CA LEU A 93 3.09 17.14 -10.12
C LEU A 93 2.91 18.55 -10.72
N SER A 94 3.58 19.55 -10.13
CA SER A 94 3.78 20.84 -10.77
C SER A 94 5.17 20.91 -11.38
N TRP A 95 5.25 21.09 -12.68
CA TRP A 95 6.51 21.29 -13.40
C TRP A 95 6.65 22.78 -13.76
N ARG A 96 7.58 23.45 -13.09
CA ARG A 96 7.94 24.85 -13.35
C ARG A 96 9.18 24.92 -14.23
N VAL A 97 9.01 25.43 -15.45
CA VAL A 97 10.08 25.78 -16.38
C VAL A 97 10.48 27.23 -16.13
N LEU A 98 11.78 27.48 -15.98
CA LEU A 98 12.29 28.80 -15.61
C LEU A 98 12.51 29.71 -16.83
N VAL A 99 12.93 29.14 -17.97
CA VAL A 99 13.22 29.90 -19.20
C VAL A 99 12.84 29.07 -20.44
N PRO A 100 11.85 29.50 -21.25
CA PRO A 100 10.89 30.56 -20.93
C PRO A 100 10.04 30.19 -19.70
N PRO A 101 9.57 31.16 -18.89
CA PRO A 101 8.75 30.87 -17.72
C PRO A 101 7.44 30.16 -18.12
N ALA A 102 7.24 28.95 -17.60
CA ALA A 102 6.00 28.20 -17.78
C ALA A 102 5.74 27.30 -16.56
N GLU A 103 4.47 27.03 -16.25
CA GLU A 103 4.07 26.06 -15.24
C GLU A 103 3.09 25.07 -15.86
N TYR A 104 3.35 23.79 -15.68
CA TYR A 104 2.51 22.70 -16.17
C TYR A 104 2.05 21.85 -15.00
N ARG A 105 0.76 21.53 -14.96
CA ARG A 105 0.18 20.65 -13.95
C ARG A 105 -0.08 19.27 -14.54
N TYR A 106 0.40 18.27 -13.84
CA TYR A 106 0.26 16.88 -14.20
C TYR A 106 -0.18 16.05 -12.99
N GLU A 107 -0.66 14.86 -13.29
CA GLU A 107 -0.90 13.78 -12.34
C GLU A 107 0.01 12.60 -12.74
N LEU A 108 0.80 12.13 -11.78
CA LEU A 108 1.50 10.86 -11.86
C LEU A 108 0.54 9.76 -11.43
N LEU A 109 0.34 8.77 -12.27
CA LEU A 109 -0.46 7.59 -12.00
C LEU A 109 0.47 6.39 -11.94
N ALA A 110 0.36 5.54 -10.93
CA ALA A 110 1.15 4.32 -10.85
C ALA A 110 0.47 3.25 -10.01
N GLY A 111 0.77 1.99 -10.32
CA GLY A 111 0.42 0.84 -9.48
C GLY A 111 0.04 -0.38 -10.30
N PHE A 112 -0.81 -1.23 -9.73
CA PHE A 112 -1.27 -2.47 -10.34
C PHE A 112 -2.20 -2.18 -11.51
N VAL A 113 -1.76 -2.53 -12.72
CA VAL A 113 -2.49 -2.30 -13.98
C VAL A 113 -3.07 -3.58 -14.57
N GLY A 114 -2.68 -4.75 -14.05
CA GLY A 114 -3.19 -6.03 -14.54
C GLY A 114 -2.46 -7.24 -13.97
N VAL A 115 -2.73 -8.39 -14.58
CA VAL A 115 -2.07 -9.67 -14.28
C VAL A 115 -1.60 -10.28 -15.59
N SER A 116 -0.37 -10.77 -15.62
CA SER A 116 0.11 -11.65 -16.68
C SER A 116 0.22 -13.08 -16.14
N GLN A 117 0.19 -14.04 -17.05
CA GLN A 117 0.48 -15.44 -16.73
C GLN A 117 1.69 -15.87 -17.54
N ASP A 118 2.68 -16.43 -16.86
CA ASP A 118 3.81 -17.04 -17.55
C ASP A 118 3.34 -18.27 -18.34
N SER A 119 3.65 -18.31 -19.63
CA SER A 119 3.15 -19.34 -20.54
C SER A 119 3.69 -20.75 -20.28
N THR A 120 4.79 -20.88 -19.53
CA THR A 120 5.44 -22.17 -19.28
C THR A 120 5.13 -22.70 -17.88
N SER A 121 5.35 -21.87 -16.84
CA SER A 121 5.11 -22.22 -15.44
C SER A 121 3.67 -22.03 -14.98
N LEU A 122 2.85 -21.34 -15.79
CA LEU A 122 1.48 -20.94 -15.47
C LEU A 122 1.36 -20.03 -14.23
N ALA A 123 2.48 -19.52 -13.72
CA ALA A 123 2.50 -18.60 -12.59
C ALA A 123 1.84 -17.27 -12.97
N LEU A 124 1.02 -16.73 -12.08
CA LEU A 124 0.45 -15.39 -12.22
C LEU A 124 1.46 -14.35 -11.70
N CYS A 125 1.63 -13.26 -12.46
CA CYS A 125 2.46 -12.13 -12.07
C CYS A 125 1.62 -10.85 -12.07
N ALA A 126 1.82 -10.02 -11.05
CA ALA A 126 1.24 -8.70 -10.99
C ALA A 126 1.94 -7.77 -12.00
N GLU A 127 1.16 -7.09 -12.84
CA GLU A 127 1.68 -6.08 -13.75
C GLU A 127 1.61 -4.70 -13.11
N ILE A 128 2.78 -4.05 -13.01
CA ILE A 128 2.92 -2.70 -12.46
C ILE A 128 3.15 -1.73 -13.62
N GLY A 129 2.32 -0.70 -13.70
CA GLY A 129 2.39 0.32 -14.74
C GLY A 129 2.37 1.73 -14.17
N TRP A 130 2.73 2.70 -15.00
CA TRP A 130 2.68 4.11 -14.67
C TRP A 130 2.33 4.96 -15.89
N ALA A 131 1.78 6.15 -15.64
CA ALA A 131 1.45 7.13 -16.66
C ALA A 131 1.58 8.56 -16.11
N VAL A 132 1.79 9.51 -17.02
CA VAL A 132 1.73 10.95 -16.72
C VAL A 132 0.58 11.53 -17.52
N ARG A 133 -0.34 12.23 -16.84
CA ARG A 133 -1.49 12.87 -17.49
C ARG A 133 -1.52 14.35 -17.14
N ALA A 134 -1.82 15.22 -18.11
CA ALA A 134 -2.09 16.63 -17.84
C ALA A 134 -3.38 16.79 -17.02
N THR A 135 -3.43 17.80 -16.16
CA THR A 135 -4.59 18.12 -15.29
C THR A 135 -5.04 19.55 -15.45
#